data_AF-A0A9D8W5K9-F1
#
_entry.id   AF-A0A9D8W5K9-F1
#
_cell.length_a   1.000
_cell.length_b   1.000
_cell.length_c   1.000
_cell.angle_alpha   90.00
_cell.angle_beta   90.00
_cell.angle_gamma   90.00
#
_symmetry.space_group_name_H-M   'P 1'
#
loop_
_entity.id
_entity.type
_entity.pdbx_description
1 polymer ?
#
loop_
_entity_poly.entity_id
_entity_poly.type
_entity_poly.pdbx_seq_one_letter_code
_entity_poly.pdbx_strand_id
1 'polypeptide(L)'
;MALYEHVFLARQDVSQQQVDALVEQYSGLISEMGGSVAKTEYWGMKSLSFRIKKNRKAHYTLMNIDAPSDAVSEMERQMGINEDVLRFMTIRIDAFEEGPSAMMRKSDRDDRRGGRGGDRGGDRGERRPRRDDGDKPAETKPAAEGDA
;
A
#
# COMPACT_ATOMS: atom_id res chain seq x y z
N MET A 1 15.11 14.52 -26.19
CA MET A 1 14.85 14.92 -24.80
C MET A 1 15.36 13.81 -23.89
N ALA A 2 15.49 14.07 -22.60
CA ALA A 2 15.99 13.08 -21.65
C ALA A 2 14.81 12.35 -21.04
N LEU A 3 14.90 11.03 -20.97
CA LEU A 3 13.90 10.19 -20.35
C LEU A 3 14.27 10.00 -18.88
N TYR A 4 13.28 10.08 -18.00
CA TYR A 4 13.44 9.91 -16.57
C TYR A 4 12.43 8.91 -16.04
N GLU A 5 12.90 8.10 -15.11
CA GLU A 5 12.07 7.32 -14.23
C GLU A 5 12.05 8.00 -12.86
N HIS A 6 10.86 8.39 -12.41
CA HIS A 6 10.67 9.09 -11.16
C HIS A 6 9.80 8.28 -10.23
N VAL A 7 10.28 8.04 -9.02
CA VAL A 7 9.53 7.36 -7.97
C VAL A 7 9.44 8.28 -6.76
N PHE A 8 8.23 8.47 -6.25
CA PHE A 8 8.04 9.17 -4.99
C PHE A 8 7.19 8.36 -4.01
N LEU A 9 7.42 8.66 -2.73
CA LEU A 9 6.77 8.06 -1.59
C LEU A 9 5.94 9.12 -0.89
N ALA A 10 4.62 8.96 -0.87
CA ALA A 10 3.73 9.83 -0.08
C ALA A 10 3.48 9.26 1.32
N ARG A 11 3.10 10.12 2.27
CA ARG A 11 2.77 9.75 3.66
C ARG A 11 1.70 8.65 3.71
N GLN A 12 1.64 7.88 4.80
CA GLN A 12 0.59 6.84 4.93
C GLN A 12 -0.81 7.41 5.25
N ASP A 13 -0.86 8.66 5.72
CA ASP A 13 -2.09 9.31 6.17
C ASP A 13 -2.82 10.03 5.02
N VAL A 14 -2.18 10.17 3.85
CA VAL A 14 -2.84 10.73 2.67
C VAL A 14 -3.71 9.68 1.99
N SER A 15 -4.88 10.10 1.51
CA SER A 15 -5.77 9.22 0.74
C SER A 15 -5.21 8.98 -0.66
N GLN A 16 -5.66 7.90 -1.30
CA GLN A 16 -5.30 7.62 -2.69
C GLN A 16 -5.67 8.79 -3.63
N GLN A 17 -6.82 9.43 -3.41
CA GLN A 17 -7.27 10.58 -4.19
C GLN A 17 -6.31 11.78 -4.05
N GLN A 18 -5.72 11.98 -2.87
CA GLN A 18 -4.72 13.02 -2.67
C GLN A 18 -3.41 12.67 -3.37
N VAL A 19 -3.03 11.39 -3.40
CA VAL A 19 -1.87 10.93 -4.18
C VAL A 19 -2.09 11.16 -5.67
N ASP A 20 -3.28 10.84 -6.19
CA ASP A 20 -3.64 11.07 -7.59
C ASP A 20 -3.61 12.57 -7.93
N ALA A 21 -4.13 13.43 -7.04
CA ALA A 21 -4.06 14.88 -7.20
C ALA A 21 -2.61 15.41 -7.23
N LEU A 22 -1.71 14.83 -6.42
CA LEU A 22 -0.28 15.17 -6.47
C LEU A 22 0.34 14.77 -7.82
N VAL A 23 0.01 13.58 -8.33
CA VAL A 23 0.45 13.13 -9.65
C VAL A 23 -0.04 14.09 -10.74
N GLU A 24 -1.31 14.50 -10.70
CA GLU A 24 -1.87 15.46 -11.66
C GLU A 24 -1.16 16.81 -11.58
N GLN A 25 -0.91 17.33 -10.37
CA GLN A 25 -0.19 18.58 -10.16
C GLN A 25 1.21 18.53 -10.79
N TYR A 26 1.98 17.47 -10.53
CA TYR A 26 3.33 17.34 -11.07
C TYR A 26 3.33 17.07 -12.58
N SER A 27 2.35 16.32 -13.08
CA SER A 27 2.17 16.09 -14.52
C SER A 27 1.82 17.39 -15.26
N GLY A 28 0.99 18.24 -14.65
CA GLY A 28 0.65 19.57 -15.15
C GLY A 28 1.89 20.46 -15.24
N LEU A 29 2.68 20.51 -14.17
CA LEU A 29 3.94 21.28 -14.13
C LEU A 29 4.93 20.83 -15.22
N ILE A 30 5.11 19.53 -15.39
CA ILE A 30 5.96 18.98 -16.45
C ILE A 30 5.44 19.41 -17.83
N SER A 31 4.13 19.37 -18.03
CA SER A 31 3.49 19.75 -19.30
C SER A 31 3.65 21.24 -19.60
N GLU A 32 3.51 22.10 -18.58
CA GLU A 32 3.72 23.56 -18.69
C GLU A 32 5.16 23.91 -19.09
N MET A 33 6.13 23.13 -18.63
CA MET A 33 7.55 23.31 -18.94
C MET A 33 8.01 22.57 -20.20
N GLY A 34 7.06 22.09 -21.02
CA GLY A 34 7.34 21.48 -22.33
C GLY A 34 7.78 20.01 -22.29
N GLY A 35 7.51 19.30 -21.19
CA GLY A 35 7.67 17.85 -21.08
C GLY A 35 6.35 17.09 -21.23
N SER A 36 6.41 15.76 -21.14
CA SER A 36 5.27 14.87 -21.13
C SER A 36 5.47 13.71 -20.15
N VAL A 37 4.37 13.15 -19.66
CA VAL A 37 4.39 11.94 -18.81
C VAL A 37 3.90 10.78 -19.66
N ALA A 38 4.80 9.82 -19.92
CA ALA A 38 4.50 8.67 -20.76
C ALA A 38 3.70 7.60 -20.03
N LYS A 39 3.92 7.46 -18.72
CA LYS A 39 3.32 6.40 -17.90
C LYS A 39 3.28 6.81 -16.44
N THR A 40 2.17 6.51 -15.78
CA THR A 40 2.03 6.61 -14.33
C THR A 40 1.57 5.25 -13.81
N GLU A 41 2.27 4.72 -12.81
CA GLU A 41 1.85 3.51 -12.11
C GLU A 41 1.77 3.76 -10.61
N TYR A 42 0.63 3.42 -10.02
CA TYR A 42 0.45 3.41 -8.59
C TYR A 42 0.66 1.99 -8.05
N TRP A 43 1.63 1.81 -7.14
CA TRP A 43 1.99 0.50 -6.59
C TRP A 43 1.28 0.18 -5.28
N GLY A 44 0.38 1.05 -4.82
CA GLY A 44 -0.32 0.87 -3.55
C GLY A 44 0.47 1.31 -2.32
N MET A 45 -0.09 0.98 -1.15
CA MET A 45 0.56 1.19 0.14
C MET A 45 1.52 0.03 0.45
N LYS A 46 2.80 0.33 0.67
CA LYS A 46 3.83 -0.66 1.03
C LYS A 46 4.50 -0.32 2.36
N SER A 47 4.99 -1.34 3.05
CA SER A 47 5.77 -1.17 4.29
C SER A 47 7.20 -0.75 3.98
N LEU A 48 7.70 0.20 4.75
CA LEU A 48 9.09 0.64 4.71
C LEU A 48 9.95 -0.26 5.58
N SER A 49 11.17 -0.58 5.14
CA SER A 49 12.13 -1.37 5.94
C SER A 49 12.53 -0.68 7.24
N PHE A 50 12.50 0.66 7.25
CA PHE A 50 12.74 1.49 8.42
C PHE A 50 11.84 2.73 8.39
N ARG A 51 11.73 3.39 9.54
CA ARG A 51 10.83 4.53 9.72
C ARG A 51 11.40 5.78 9.04
N ILE A 52 10.62 6.43 8.18
CA ILE A 52 10.96 7.70 7.51
C ILE A 52 9.95 8.77 7.96
N LYS A 53 10.43 9.91 8.49
CA LYS A 53 9.58 10.97 9.05
C LYS A 53 8.41 10.42 9.91
N LYS A 54 8.71 9.47 10.80
CA LYS A 54 7.75 8.74 11.68
C LYS A 54 6.81 7.72 11.02
N ASN A 55 6.77 7.64 9.69
CA ASN A 55 5.93 6.70 8.93
C ASN A 55 6.57 5.30 8.82
N ARG A 56 5.74 4.25 8.88
CA ARG A 56 6.17 2.85 8.64
C ARG A 56 5.62 2.27 7.33
N LYS A 57 4.65 2.93 6.73
CA LYS A 57 4.10 2.63 5.42
C LYS A 57 4.15 3.89 4.56
N ALA A 58 4.08 3.72 3.25
CA ALA A 58 4.00 4.82 2.30
C ALA A 58 3.23 4.39 1.06
N HIS A 59 2.60 5.36 0.40
CA HIS A 59 2.06 5.17 -0.95
C HIS A 59 3.19 5.33 -1.95
N TYR A 60 3.34 4.34 -2.84
CA TYR A 60 4.37 4.35 -3.87
C TYR A 60 3.77 4.65 -5.23
N THR A 61 4.37 5.61 -5.91
CA THR A 61 3.98 5.98 -7.27
C THR A 61 5.22 6.10 -8.15
N LEU A 62 5.11 5.54 -9.35
CA LEU A 62 6.09 5.61 -10.42
C LEU A 62 5.55 6.52 -11.53
N MET A 63 6.42 7.35 -12.07
CA MET A 63 6.15 8.23 -13.22
C MET A 63 7.30 8.12 -14.22
N ASN A 64 6.97 7.84 -15.47
CA ASN A 64 7.91 7.90 -16.59
C ASN A 64 7.74 9.24 -17.28
N ILE A 65 8.80 10.03 -17.29
CA ILE A 65 8.78 11.43 -17.68
C ILE A 65 9.71 11.61 -18.87
N ASP A 66 9.24 12.27 -19.92
CA ASP A 66 10.06 12.79 -21.02
C ASP A 66 10.04 14.31 -20.93
N ALA A 67 11.11 14.92 -20.42
CA ALA A 67 11.13 16.35 -20.12
C ALA A 67 12.54 16.94 -20.20
N PRO A 68 12.67 18.27 -20.37
CA PRO A 68 13.94 18.96 -20.17
C PRO A 68 14.38 18.91 -18.69
N SER A 69 15.69 19.03 -18.44
CA SER A 69 16.27 18.99 -17.09
C SER A 69 15.68 20.03 -16.14
N ASP A 70 15.31 21.20 -16.68
CA ASP A 70 14.76 22.31 -15.89
C ASP A 70 13.38 21.95 -15.31
N ALA A 71 12.55 21.25 -16.09
CA ALA A 71 11.23 20.80 -15.65
C ALA A 71 11.32 19.79 -14.50
N VAL A 72 12.27 18.85 -14.61
CA VAL A 72 12.53 17.85 -13.55
C VAL A 72 13.04 18.53 -12.28
N SER A 73 13.95 19.50 -12.43
CA SER A 73 14.53 20.22 -11.28
C SER A 73 13.47 21.04 -10.52
N GLU A 74 12.54 21.67 -11.24
CA GLU A 74 11.45 22.42 -10.63
C GLU A 74 10.44 21.48 -9.94
N MET A 75 10.10 20.34 -10.56
CA MET A 75 9.28 19.31 -9.93
C MET A 75 9.90 18.82 -8.61
N GLU A 76 11.19 18.49 -8.62
CA GLU A 76 11.91 18.04 -7.42
C GLU A 76 11.93 19.11 -6.34
N ARG A 77 12.09 20.38 -6.71
CA ARG A 77 12.01 21.51 -5.78
C ARG A 77 10.64 21.58 -5.10
N GLN A 78 9.55 21.47 -5.85
CA GLN A 78 8.21 21.48 -5.29
C GLN A 78 7.92 20.25 -4.42
N MET A 79 8.39 19.07 -4.82
CA MET A 79 8.29 17.85 -3.99
C MET A 79 9.09 17.96 -2.69
N GLY A 80 10.25 18.61 -2.69
CA GLY A 80 11.04 18.83 -1.49
C GLY A 80 10.36 19.77 -0.47
N ILE A 81 9.54 20.70 -0.94
CA ILE A 81 8.76 21.62 -0.11
C ILE A 81 7.48 20.95 0.42
N ASN A 82 6.92 20.02 -0.34
CA ASN A 82 5.69 19.34 0.03
C ASN A 82 5.89 18.36 1.20
N GLU A 83 5.20 18.61 2.32
CA GLU A 83 5.27 17.76 3.51
C GLU A 83 4.64 16.37 3.31
N ASP A 84 3.75 16.22 2.32
CA ASP A 84 3.13 14.95 1.95
C ASP A 84 4.11 13.98 1.29
N VAL A 85 5.22 14.49 0.76
CA VAL A 85 6.27 13.67 0.14
C VAL A 85 7.32 13.31 1.20
N LEU A 86 7.50 12.01 1.38
CA LEU A 86 8.49 11.46 2.30
C LEU A 86 9.89 11.43 1.68
N ARG A 87 9.97 10.93 0.46
CA ARG A 87 11.20 10.76 -0.31
C ARG A 87 10.84 10.60 -1.78
N PHE A 88 11.73 11.04 -2.66
CA PHE A 88 11.65 10.80 -4.09
C PHE A 88 13.02 10.37 -4.62
N MET A 89 13.03 9.79 -5.81
CA MET A 89 14.23 9.42 -6.54
C MET A 89 13.93 9.57 -8.03
N THR A 90 14.77 10.32 -8.72
CA THR A 90 14.71 10.49 -10.17
C THR A 90 15.96 9.88 -10.79
N ILE A 91 15.78 9.04 -11.80
CA ILE A 91 16.86 8.37 -12.51
C ILE A 91 16.70 8.69 -13.98
N ARG A 92 17.77 9.16 -14.63
CA ARG A 92 17.79 9.31 -16.08
C ARG A 92 17.97 7.93 -16.72
N ILE A 93 17.15 7.62 -17.71
CA ILE A 93 17.14 6.36 -18.44
C ILE A 93 17.32 6.61 -19.94
N ASP A 94 17.74 5.57 -20.66
CA ASP A 94 17.94 5.63 -22.11
C ASP A 94 16.68 5.21 -22.89
N ALA A 95 15.82 4.37 -22.30
CA ALA A 95 14.55 3.92 -22.89
C ALA A 95 13.53 3.53 -21.81
N PHE A 96 12.23 3.73 -22.08
CA PHE A 96 11.16 3.28 -21.19
C PHE A 96 10.92 1.77 -21.31
N GLU A 97 10.76 1.08 -20.18
CA GLU A 97 10.24 -0.28 -20.19
C GLU A 97 8.72 -0.27 -20.46
N GLU A 98 8.29 -0.86 -21.58
CA GLU A 98 6.88 -0.87 -22.02
C GLU A 98 5.99 -1.81 -21.18
N GLY A 99 6.57 -2.78 -20.47
CA GLY A 99 5.80 -3.70 -19.63
C GLY A 99 5.40 -3.12 -18.27
N PRO A 100 4.48 -3.75 -17.52
CA PRO A 100 4.20 -3.37 -16.13
C PRO A 100 5.49 -3.45 -15.32
N SER A 101 5.71 -2.52 -14.38
CA SER A 101 6.94 -2.52 -13.57
C SER A 101 7.14 -3.83 -12.81
N ALA A 102 8.39 -4.13 -12.44
CA ALA A 102 8.74 -5.32 -11.66
C ALA A 102 7.94 -5.42 -10.34
N MET A 103 7.54 -4.28 -9.77
CA MET A 103 6.71 -4.18 -8.57
C MET A 103 5.29 -4.72 -8.80
N MET A 104 4.65 -4.35 -9.92
CA MET A 104 3.31 -4.84 -10.28
C MET A 104 3.33 -6.33 -10.65
N ARG A 105 4.35 -6.78 -11.40
CA ARG A 105 4.51 -8.19 -11.77
C ARG A 105 4.66 -9.14 -10.57
N LYS A 106 5.14 -8.63 -9.43
CA LYS A 106 5.34 -9.43 -8.21
C LYS A 106 4.06 -9.54 -7.36
N SER A 107 3.23 -8.51 -7.34
CA SER A 107 1.94 -8.53 -6.63
C SER A 107 1.01 -9.61 -7.21
N ASP A 108 0.86 -9.65 -8.53
CA ASP A 108 0.02 -10.64 -9.23
C ASP A 108 0.40 -12.11 -8.93
N ARG A 109 1.67 -12.38 -8.60
CA ARG A 109 2.11 -13.74 -8.25
C ARG A 109 1.73 -14.14 -6.83
N ASP A 110 1.71 -13.20 -5.89
CA ASP A 110 1.44 -13.47 -4.47
C ASP A 110 -0.07 -13.70 -4.26
N ASP A 111 -0.92 -12.90 -4.92
CA ASP A 111 -2.38 -13.06 -4.90
C ASP A 111 -2.82 -14.43 -5.44
N ARG A 112 -2.12 -14.96 -6.46
CA ARG A 112 -2.37 -16.30 -7.01
C ARG A 112 -1.93 -17.44 -6.07
N ARG A 113 -1.06 -17.17 -5.10
CA ARG A 113 -0.56 -18.19 -4.15
C ARG A 113 -1.40 -18.28 -2.87
N GLY A 114 -2.17 -17.24 -2.54
CA GLY A 114 -3.04 -17.18 -1.36
C GLY A 114 -4.30 -18.07 -1.40
N GLY A 115 -4.64 -18.64 -2.56
CA GLY A 115 -5.87 -19.42 -2.77
C GLY A 115 -5.84 -20.90 -2.36
N ARG A 116 -4.77 -21.41 -1.72
CA ARG A 116 -4.64 -22.84 -1.36
C ARG A 116 -4.37 -23.04 0.13
N GLY A 117 -5.31 -22.60 0.96
CA GLY A 117 -5.23 -22.70 2.43
C GLY A 117 -6.54 -23.02 3.15
N GLY A 118 -7.57 -23.49 2.43
CA GLY A 118 -8.73 -24.15 3.04
C GLY A 118 -8.50 -25.66 3.09
N ASP A 119 -8.97 -26.32 4.15
CA ASP A 119 -9.06 -27.79 4.27
C ASP A 119 -7.81 -28.56 4.74
N ARG A 120 -7.10 -28.04 5.75
CA ARG A 120 -6.41 -28.91 6.73
C ARG A 120 -7.07 -28.82 8.10
N GLY A 121 -8.17 -29.53 8.26
CA GLY A 121 -8.70 -29.92 9.56
C GLY A 121 -9.68 -31.06 9.32
N GLY A 122 -9.54 -32.25 9.87
CA GLY A 122 -8.56 -32.80 10.79
C GLY A 122 -9.03 -34.23 11.01
N ASP A 123 -8.34 -35.19 10.40
CA ASP A 123 -8.54 -36.62 10.64
C ASP A 123 -8.11 -36.93 12.08
N ARG A 124 -9.09 -37.03 12.99
CA ARG A 124 -8.87 -37.52 14.36
C ARG A 124 -9.96 -38.54 14.70
N GLY A 125 -9.69 -39.76 14.28
CA GLY A 125 -10.47 -40.94 14.61
C GLY A 125 -10.63 -41.19 16.13
N GLU A 126 -11.84 -41.60 16.46
CA GLU A 126 -12.30 -42.55 17.50
C GLU A 126 -11.29 -43.11 18.52
N ARG A 127 -11.63 -42.98 19.82
CA ARG A 127 -11.38 -43.88 20.98
C ARG A 127 -11.80 -43.11 22.27
N ARG A 128 -12.70 -43.49 23.18
CA ARG A 128 -13.57 -44.64 23.54
C ARG A 128 -14.62 -44.11 24.57
N PRO A 129 -15.75 -44.80 24.85
CA PRO A 129 -16.79 -44.29 25.73
C PRO A 129 -16.47 -44.54 27.21
N ARG A 130 -16.78 -43.57 28.08
CA ARG A 130 -16.93 -43.81 29.54
C ARG A 130 -18.29 -43.31 30.01
N ARG A 131 -19.06 -44.30 30.47
CA ARG A 131 -20.33 -44.32 31.20
C ARG A 131 -20.44 -43.19 32.23
N ASP A 132 -21.56 -42.47 32.22
CA ASP A 132 -22.76 -42.69 33.06
C ASP A 132 -22.52 -42.14 34.47
N ASP A 133 -23.28 -41.13 34.86
CA ASP A 133 -23.86 -40.96 36.20
C ASP A 133 -24.41 -39.52 36.37
N GLY A 134 -25.75 -39.43 36.46
CA GLY A 134 -26.41 -38.69 37.54
C GLY A 134 -26.71 -37.19 37.39
N ASP A 135 -28.01 -36.90 37.25
CA ASP A 135 -28.76 -35.79 37.87
C ASP A 135 -28.52 -34.31 37.45
N LYS A 136 -29.51 -33.77 36.74
CA LYS A 136 -30.04 -32.38 36.91
C LYS A 136 -31.00 -32.40 38.12
N PRO A 137 -31.44 -31.28 38.77
CA PRO A 137 -31.62 -29.90 38.27
C PRO A 137 -31.21 -28.85 39.35
N ALA A 138 -31.53 -27.55 39.41
CA ALA A 138 -32.58 -26.71 38.83
C ALA A 138 -32.17 -25.21 38.91
N GLU A 139 -32.75 -24.42 38.01
CA GLU A 139 -32.90 -22.97 38.19
C GLU A 139 -33.65 -22.64 39.49
N THR A 140 -33.29 -21.53 40.14
CA THR A 140 -34.23 -20.48 40.55
C THR A 140 -33.47 -19.30 41.18
N LYS A 141 -33.61 -18.11 40.60
CA LYS A 141 -33.52 -16.85 41.34
C LYS A 141 -34.91 -16.52 41.89
N PRO A 142 -35.00 -15.87 43.05
CA PRO A 142 -35.74 -14.61 43.04
C PRO A 142 -35.03 -13.49 43.80
N ALA A 143 -35.63 -12.31 43.64
CA ALA A 143 -35.17 -10.98 43.98
C ALA A 143 -35.30 -10.60 45.46
N ALA A 144 -34.64 -9.47 45.76
CA ALA A 144 -35.18 -8.29 46.44
C ALA A 144 -34.58 -7.94 47.82
N GLU A 145 -34.23 -6.65 47.91
CA GLU A 145 -34.22 -5.74 49.08
C GLU A 145 -33.26 -6.09 50.24
N GLY A 146 -32.60 -5.16 50.91
CA GLY A 146 -32.74 -3.71 51.03
C GLY A 146 -32.10 -3.31 52.37
N ASP A 147 -31.55 -2.09 52.44
CA ASP A 147 -31.23 -1.28 53.61
C ASP A 147 -30.56 -1.90 54.86
N ALA A 148 -29.32 -1.43 55.12
CA ALA A 148 -28.91 -0.86 56.40
C ALA A 148 -27.79 0.17 56.18
#